data_AF-A0A2V9EYD6-F1
#
_entry.id   AF-A0A2V9EYD6-F1
#
_cell.length_a   1.000
_cell.length_b   1.000
_cell.length_c   1.000
_cell.angle_alpha   90.00
_cell.angle_beta   90.00
_cell.angle_gamma   90.00
#
_symmetry.space_group_name_H-M   'P 1'
#
loop_
_entity.id
_entity.type
_entity.pdbx_description
1 polymer ?
#
loop_
_entity_poly.entity_id
_entity_poly.type
_entity_poly.pdbx_seq_one_letter_code
_entity_poly.pdbx_strand_id
1 'polypeptide(L)'
;MSAVVLALTVNVNKVRCPVKTLNREETDIVDKEHEQLDSAAAETKPSKRAEESASKQPKSPDALDTIEKRAVEQAESSQDPDFTAKALDIAKTVSEMRKLRSETEKITLDANEASREHKAAATRYYMTILTTTSAVALAAATLGFQIWQQRSNTELQTDTQKLQIDANEDSQWRDTVKTLNSPGTTLVSAFEMGSFFYSKHHSMQARNIAATLLPTLDNPDAFDTVLFDMLDYDDASNGRHIIAISRTVFNSQLDLYGINVGMKQPLRLDFPTLKKILGDDEPPNFISQDVASRKRASVAPWMLDSVSAALLDLWLTKKATPGKDLGGIVLENGNFNGLDFSHIDLKGGAFYNATFTGANFAGTDFTRRLISHANVAGADLSGVVDFSESKWELTNWWDAKCLSEVLLHYLENNDATASSENKAKAHAISCH
;
A
#
# COMPACT_ATOMS: atom_id res chain seq x y z
N MET A 1 31.52 8.38 -20.78
CA MET A 1 32.14 9.44 -19.95
C MET A 1 31.16 9.77 -18.83
N SER A 2 31.13 8.94 -17.79
CA SER A 2 31.90 9.09 -16.54
C SER A 2 31.53 10.33 -15.74
N ALA A 3 30.75 10.06 -14.68
CA ALA A 3 31.02 10.48 -13.31
C ALA A 3 31.07 11.98 -13.00
N VAL A 4 29.91 12.59 -12.74
CA VAL A 4 29.69 13.45 -11.57
C VAL A 4 28.25 13.24 -11.06
N VAL A 5 28.01 12.07 -10.47
CA VAL A 5 26.90 11.82 -9.53
C VAL A 5 27.59 11.32 -8.26
N LEU A 6 27.72 12.16 -7.23
CA LEU A 6 27.63 11.78 -5.82
C LEU A 6 27.73 13.01 -4.90
N ALA A 7 26.97 12.96 -3.81
CA ALA A 7 26.97 13.83 -2.63
C ALA A 7 26.14 15.13 -2.71
N LEU A 8 24.85 15.01 -2.41
CA LEU A 8 24.23 15.58 -1.19
C LEU A 8 22.72 15.23 -1.16
N THR A 9 22.43 13.98 -0.79
CA THR A 9 21.12 13.58 -0.28
C THR A 9 21.03 13.99 1.19
N VAL A 10 20.46 15.16 1.47
CA VAL A 10 19.95 15.48 2.82
C VAL A 10 18.46 15.20 2.86
N ASN A 11 18.18 13.98 3.34
CA ASN A 11 17.00 13.50 4.05
C ASN A 11 15.93 14.56 4.43
N VAL A 12 14.95 14.79 3.55
CA VAL A 12 13.72 15.52 3.86
C VAL A 12 12.66 14.53 4.33
N ASN A 13 12.85 13.97 5.52
CA ASN A 13 11.82 13.17 6.18
C ASN A 13 11.90 13.39 7.70
N LYS A 14 11.50 14.59 8.14
CA LYS A 14 10.98 14.93 9.49
C LYS A 14 10.73 16.44 9.60
N VAL A 15 9.64 16.92 9.01
CA VAL A 15 8.98 18.15 9.51
C VAL A 15 7.48 17.88 9.54
N ARG A 16 7.01 17.38 10.68
CA ARG A 16 5.60 17.41 11.07
C ARG A 16 5.27 18.88 11.36
N CYS A 17 4.51 19.52 10.50
CA CYS A 17 3.86 20.79 10.86
C CYS A 17 2.63 20.49 11.74
N PRO A 18 2.53 21.05 12.95
CA PRO A 18 1.28 21.03 13.70
C PRO A 18 0.36 22.12 13.15
N VAL A 19 -0.83 21.73 12.69
CA VAL A 19 -1.93 22.66 12.41
C VAL A 19 -2.36 23.27 13.75
N LYS A 20 -1.97 24.52 14.00
CA LYS A 20 -2.58 25.36 15.04
C LYS A 20 -3.85 25.97 14.46
N THR A 21 -4.97 25.66 15.10
CA THR A 21 -6.25 26.36 14.96
C THR A 21 -6.05 27.85 15.26
N LEU A 22 -6.44 28.71 14.32
CA LEU A 22 -6.48 30.16 14.50
C LEU A 22 -7.49 30.53 15.59
N ASN A 23 -7.01 31.25 16.60
CA ASN A 23 -7.81 31.83 17.67
C ASN A 23 -8.44 33.17 17.21
N ARG A 24 -9.61 33.44 17.79
CA ARG A 24 -10.56 34.52 17.53
C ARG A 24 -10.12 35.91 18.02
N GLU A 25 -8.82 36.21 17.98
CA GLU A 25 -8.25 37.50 18.42
C GLU A 25 -7.41 38.22 17.35
N GLU A 26 -7.22 37.64 16.15
CA GLU A 26 -6.54 38.31 15.03
C GLU A 26 -7.49 38.92 13.99
N THR A 27 -8.81 38.75 14.13
CA THR A 27 -9.81 39.40 13.27
C THR A 27 -10.12 40.85 13.67
N ASP A 28 -9.74 41.29 14.88
CA ASP A 28 -10.04 42.64 15.39
C ASP A 28 -8.99 43.70 15.03
N ILE A 29 -7.88 43.30 14.37
CA ILE A 29 -6.83 44.22 13.92
C ILE A 29 -7.08 44.69 12.48
N VAL A 30 -7.78 43.88 11.67
CA VAL A 30 -8.09 44.21 10.27
C VAL A 30 -9.28 45.16 10.13
N ASP A 31 -10.23 45.16 11.07
CA ASP A 31 -11.37 46.08 11.06
C ASP A 31 -11.04 47.48 11.63
N LYS A 32 -9.92 47.64 12.35
CA LYS A 32 -9.50 48.94 12.93
C LYS A 32 -8.64 49.80 11.99
N GLU A 33 -8.03 49.21 10.97
CA GLU A 33 -7.29 49.96 9.94
C GLU A 33 -8.20 50.43 8.80
N HIS A 34 -9.37 49.80 8.60
CA HIS A 34 -10.32 50.23 7.55
C HIS A 34 -11.14 51.47 7.93
N GLU A 35 -11.32 51.74 9.23
CA GLU A 35 -12.07 52.92 9.73
C GLU A 35 -11.20 54.20 9.84
N GLN A 36 -9.87 54.08 9.78
CA GLN A 36 -8.96 55.25 9.75
C GLN A 36 -8.65 55.75 8.33
N LEU A 37 -8.80 54.91 7.30
CA LEU A 37 -8.57 55.29 5.90
C LEU A 37 -9.73 56.07 5.26
N ASP A 38 -10.97 55.90 5.75
CA ASP A 38 -12.13 56.66 5.26
C ASP A 38 -12.28 58.06 5.91
N SER A 39 -11.60 58.31 7.05
CA SER A 39 -11.60 59.63 7.70
C SER A 39 -10.58 60.62 7.11
N ALA A 40 -9.55 60.14 6.41
CA ALA A 40 -8.52 60.99 5.78
C ALA A 40 -8.85 61.38 4.33
N ALA A 41 -9.82 60.72 3.70
CA ALA A 41 -10.26 61.02 2.33
C ALA A 41 -11.38 62.11 2.26
N ALA A 42 -11.90 62.56 3.40
CA ALA A 42 -12.96 63.58 3.48
C ALA A 42 -12.45 65.03 3.65
N GLU A 43 -11.14 65.25 3.86
CA GLU A 43 -10.54 66.57 4.12
C GLU A 43 -9.49 67.01 3.10
N THR A 44 -9.75 66.90 1.80
CA THR A 44 -9.12 67.79 0.82
C THR A 44 -10.07 68.09 -0.32
N LYS A 45 -11.20 68.72 0.02
CA LYS A 45 -11.99 69.50 -0.95
C LYS A 45 -11.18 70.77 -1.25
N PRO A 46 -10.86 71.10 -2.51
CA PRO A 46 -10.20 72.35 -2.81
C PRO A 46 -11.11 73.48 -2.32
N SER A 47 -10.62 74.22 -1.33
CA SER A 47 -11.32 75.34 -0.72
C SER A 47 -11.68 76.34 -1.83
N LYS A 48 -12.99 76.54 -2.03
CA LYS A 48 -13.60 77.62 -2.82
C LYS A 48 -13.29 79.03 -2.29
N ARG A 49 -12.21 79.20 -1.52
CA ARG A 49 -11.76 80.43 -0.88
C ARG A 49 -10.43 80.97 -1.41
N ALA A 50 -9.86 80.32 -2.44
CA ALA A 50 -8.69 80.84 -3.17
C ALA A 50 -9.07 81.58 -4.48
N GLU A 51 -10.34 81.52 -4.91
CA GLU A 51 -10.81 82.21 -6.12
C GLU A 51 -11.40 83.61 -5.85
N GLU A 52 -11.60 84.01 -4.59
CA GLU A 52 -12.30 85.25 -4.24
C GLU A 52 -11.40 86.38 -3.67
N SER A 53 -10.09 86.15 -3.59
CA SER A 53 -9.10 87.17 -3.13
C SER A 53 -8.05 87.56 -4.16
N ALA A 54 -8.13 87.05 -5.41
CA ALA A 54 -7.29 87.50 -6.52
C ALA A 54 -7.88 88.68 -7.32
N SER A 55 -8.99 89.26 -6.85
CA SER A 55 -9.76 90.33 -7.53
C SER A 55 -9.25 91.75 -7.23
N LYS A 56 -7.94 91.96 -7.07
CA LYS A 56 -7.32 93.30 -7.02
C LYS A 56 -5.90 93.33 -7.60
N GLN A 57 -5.59 92.51 -8.59
CA GLN A 57 -4.42 92.78 -9.46
C GLN A 57 -4.90 93.48 -10.74
N PRO A 58 -4.22 94.57 -11.19
CA PRO A 58 -4.53 95.19 -12.46
C PRO A 58 -4.45 94.13 -13.57
N LYS A 59 -5.62 93.85 -14.15
CA LYS A 59 -5.76 92.98 -15.31
C LYS A 59 -5.15 93.72 -16.50
N SER A 60 -4.23 93.01 -17.14
CA SER A 60 -3.45 93.38 -18.31
C SER A 60 -2.16 94.19 -18.07
N PRO A 61 -1.09 93.89 -18.85
CA PRO A 61 0.12 94.71 -18.93
C PRO A 61 -0.19 96.19 -19.22
N ASP A 62 -1.24 96.46 -20.01
CA ASP A 62 -1.64 97.82 -20.38
C ASP A 62 -2.05 98.67 -19.18
N ALA A 63 -2.61 98.08 -18.13
CA ALA A 63 -3.08 98.84 -16.97
C ALA A 63 -1.91 99.43 -16.15
N LEU A 64 -0.79 98.71 -16.03
CA LEU A 64 0.41 99.17 -15.35
C LEU A 64 1.19 100.18 -16.21
N ASP A 65 1.27 99.95 -17.52
CA ASP A 65 1.86 100.88 -18.49
C ASP A 65 1.10 102.22 -18.51
N THR A 66 -0.22 102.19 -18.44
CA THR A 66 -1.06 103.40 -18.42
C THR A 66 -0.88 104.21 -17.13
N ILE A 67 -0.67 103.53 -15.99
CA ILE A 67 -0.44 104.18 -14.69
C ILE A 67 0.95 104.82 -14.65
N GLU A 68 1.99 104.11 -15.12
CA GLU A 68 3.35 104.63 -15.22
C GLU A 68 3.42 105.83 -16.18
N LYS A 69 2.80 105.72 -17.36
CA LYS A 69 2.74 106.78 -18.36
C LYS A 69 2.03 108.04 -17.84
N ARG A 70 0.89 107.89 -17.16
CA ARG A 70 0.19 109.03 -16.54
C ARG A 70 1.00 109.66 -15.41
N ALA A 71 1.67 108.87 -14.59
CA ALA A 71 2.51 109.39 -13.50
C ALA A 71 3.70 110.20 -14.03
N VAL A 72 4.33 109.75 -15.12
CA VAL A 72 5.45 110.45 -15.78
C VAL A 72 4.97 111.73 -16.49
N GLU A 73 3.89 111.67 -17.27
CA GLU A 73 3.32 112.84 -17.95
C GLU A 73 2.90 113.95 -16.96
N GLN A 74 2.33 113.55 -15.81
CA GLN A 74 1.87 114.49 -14.80
C GLN A 74 3.03 115.12 -14.01
N ALA A 75 4.14 114.40 -13.84
CA ALA A 75 5.38 114.91 -13.24
C ALA A 75 6.09 115.93 -14.16
N GLU A 76 6.12 115.72 -15.47
CA GLU A 76 6.73 116.65 -16.44
C GLU A 76 6.00 117.99 -16.53
N SER A 77 4.69 118.02 -16.24
CA SER A 77 3.86 119.24 -16.29
C SER A 77 3.94 120.11 -15.02
N SER A 78 4.48 119.59 -13.91
CA SER A 78 4.50 120.26 -12.61
C SER A 78 5.90 120.79 -12.27
N GLN A 79 6.02 122.07 -11.88
CA GLN A 79 7.28 122.63 -11.34
C GLN A 79 7.50 122.32 -9.84
N ASP A 80 6.75 121.36 -9.27
CA ASP A 80 6.79 121.02 -7.84
C ASP A 80 7.66 119.76 -7.59
N PRO A 81 8.77 119.87 -6.84
CA PRO A 81 9.67 118.74 -6.57
C PRO A 81 9.01 117.60 -5.78
N ASP A 82 7.90 117.83 -5.06
CA ASP A 82 7.21 116.76 -4.31
C ASP A 82 6.38 115.82 -5.23
N PHE A 83 5.95 116.31 -6.39
CA PHE A 83 5.21 115.51 -7.38
C PHE A 83 6.13 114.60 -8.19
N THR A 84 7.33 115.08 -8.56
CA THR A 84 8.31 114.27 -9.29
C THR A 84 8.83 113.09 -8.46
N ALA A 85 8.97 113.27 -7.14
CA ALA A 85 9.34 112.20 -6.21
C ALA A 85 8.26 111.10 -6.11
N LYS A 86 6.97 111.47 -6.06
CA LYS A 86 5.85 110.50 -6.04
C LYS A 86 5.75 109.72 -7.35
N ALA A 87 5.96 110.37 -8.49
CA ALA A 87 5.97 109.70 -9.78
C ALA A 87 7.10 108.67 -9.91
N LEU A 88 8.29 108.98 -9.37
CA LEU A 88 9.41 108.03 -9.34
C LEU A 88 9.12 106.82 -8.44
N ASP A 89 8.46 107.02 -7.30
CA ASP A 89 8.03 105.93 -6.41
C ASP A 89 6.96 105.04 -7.07
N ILE A 90 6.04 105.65 -7.83
CA ILE A 90 5.07 104.91 -8.66
C ILE A 90 5.77 104.08 -9.75
N ALA A 91 6.75 104.65 -10.47
CA ALA A 91 7.50 103.90 -11.48
C ALA A 91 8.31 102.75 -10.85
N LYS A 92 8.93 103.00 -9.70
CA LYS A 92 9.68 101.98 -8.95
C LYS A 92 8.76 100.84 -8.49
N THR A 93 7.62 101.16 -7.88
CA THR A 93 6.64 100.15 -7.43
C THR A 93 6.06 99.37 -8.61
N VAL A 94 5.79 100.00 -9.76
CA VAL A 94 5.37 99.31 -10.98
C VAL A 94 6.45 98.33 -11.47
N SER A 95 7.72 98.72 -11.44
CA SER A 95 8.84 97.85 -11.83
C SER A 95 9.00 96.64 -10.89
N GLU A 96 8.84 96.84 -9.58
CA GLU A 96 8.86 95.77 -8.58
C GLU A 96 7.66 94.83 -8.77
N MET A 97 6.48 95.36 -9.10
CA MET A 97 5.30 94.57 -9.42
C MET A 97 5.46 93.74 -10.70
N ARG A 98 6.11 94.27 -11.74
CA ARG A 98 6.45 93.49 -12.95
C ARG A 98 7.41 92.35 -12.63
N LYS A 99 8.44 92.61 -11.81
CA LYS A 99 9.40 91.60 -11.36
C LYS A 99 8.74 90.51 -10.52
N LEU A 100 7.90 90.87 -9.56
CA LEU A 100 7.17 89.90 -8.74
C LEU A 100 6.22 89.05 -9.60
N ARG A 101 5.57 89.63 -10.62
CA ARG A 101 4.71 88.91 -11.54
C ARG A 101 5.48 87.87 -12.36
N SER A 102 6.63 88.24 -12.91
CA SER A 102 7.47 87.31 -13.69
C SER A 102 8.07 86.21 -12.81
N GLU A 103 8.48 86.54 -11.58
CA GLU A 103 8.92 85.54 -10.60
C GLU A 103 7.78 84.59 -10.22
N THR A 104 6.56 85.09 -10.04
CA THR A 104 5.38 84.26 -9.75
C THR A 104 5.03 83.35 -10.92
N GLU A 105 5.03 83.87 -12.15
CA GLU A 105 4.74 83.08 -13.36
C GLU A 105 5.79 81.99 -13.56
N LYS A 106 7.08 82.31 -13.35
CA LYS A 106 8.17 81.33 -13.36
C LYS A 106 7.96 80.25 -12.31
N ILE A 107 7.68 80.61 -11.04
CA ILE A 107 7.43 79.64 -9.97
C ILE A 107 6.24 78.74 -10.31
N THR A 108 5.17 79.28 -10.91
CA THR A 108 4.02 78.47 -11.31
C THR A 108 4.32 77.51 -12.45
N LEU A 109 5.17 77.91 -13.40
CA LEU A 109 5.64 77.04 -14.48
C LEU A 109 6.53 75.92 -13.92
N ASP A 110 7.51 76.26 -13.09
CA ASP A 110 8.43 75.30 -12.45
C ASP A 110 7.64 74.31 -11.56
N ALA A 111 6.64 74.78 -10.81
CA ALA A 111 5.77 73.94 -9.99
C ALA A 111 4.90 72.98 -10.85
N ASN A 112 4.41 73.45 -11.98
CA ASN A 112 3.63 72.63 -12.92
C ASN A 112 4.51 71.58 -13.61
N GLU A 113 5.75 71.94 -13.97
CA GLU A 113 6.72 71.04 -14.57
C GLU A 113 7.14 69.95 -13.56
N ALA A 114 7.48 70.34 -12.33
CA ALA A 114 7.76 69.40 -11.24
C ALA A 114 6.58 68.47 -10.94
N SER A 115 5.33 68.98 -10.95
CA SER A 115 4.13 68.16 -10.76
C SER A 115 3.94 67.13 -11.87
N ARG A 116 4.23 67.50 -13.13
CA ARG A 116 4.18 66.57 -14.28
C ARG A 116 5.26 65.50 -14.17
N GLU A 117 6.48 65.87 -13.80
CA GLU A 117 7.57 64.92 -13.59
C GLU A 117 7.26 63.92 -12.47
N HIS A 118 6.71 64.38 -11.34
CA HIS A 118 6.28 63.49 -10.25
C HIS A 118 5.18 62.51 -10.69
N LYS A 119 4.17 62.97 -11.45
CA LYS A 119 3.11 62.10 -11.98
C LYS A 119 3.65 61.09 -13.00
N ALA A 120 4.58 61.51 -13.85
CA ALA A 120 5.26 60.63 -14.81
C ALA A 120 6.16 59.59 -14.13
N ALA A 121 6.87 59.99 -13.07
CA ALA A 121 7.70 59.08 -12.27
C ALA A 121 6.84 58.05 -11.52
N ALA A 122 5.74 58.48 -10.89
CA ALA A 122 4.81 57.59 -10.20
C ALA A 122 4.18 56.57 -11.17
N THR A 123 3.68 57.01 -12.33
CA THR A 123 3.11 56.10 -13.33
C THR A 123 4.13 55.10 -13.86
N ARG A 124 5.38 55.49 -14.10
CA ARG A 124 6.46 54.56 -14.48
C ARG A 124 6.73 53.53 -13.39
N TYR A 125 6.81 53.95 -12.13
CA TYR A 125 7.01 53.06 -10.99
C TYR A 125 5.90 52.00 -10.87
N TYR A 126 4.63 52.43 -10.97
CA TYR A 126 3.49 51.50 -10.95
C TYR A 126 3.47 50.57 -12.18
N MET A 127 3.78 51.06 -13.37
CA MET A 127 3.88 50.21 -14.57
C MET A 127 4.97 49.14 -14.43
N THR A 128 6.12 49.47 -13.85
CA THR A 128 7.21 48.50 -13.63
C THR A 128 6.85 47.43 -12.60
N ILE A 129 6.16 47.81 -11.52
CA ILE A 129 5.69 46.85 -10.51
C ILE A 129 4.60 45.94 -11.09
N LEU A 130 3.64 46.51 -11.83
CA LEU A 130 2.56 45.74 -12.44
C LEU A 130 3.09 44.73 -13.48
N THR A 131 4.04 45.13 -14.32
CA THR A 131 4.63 44.24 -15.33
C THR A 131 5.47 43.13 -14.70
N THR A 132 6.27 43.42 -13.67
CA THR A 132 7.04 42.39 -12.97
C THR A 132 6.16 41.43 -12.15
N THR A 133 5.17 41.94 -11.42
CA THR A 133 4.23 41.09 -10.66
C THR A 133 3.35 40.22 -11.55
N SER A 134 2.86 40.75 -12.67
CA SER A 134 2.10 39.95 -13.65
C SER A 134 2.97 38.88 -14.32
N ALA A 135 4.23 39.17 -14.64
CA ALA A 135 5.16 38.17 -15.16
C ALA A 135 5.42 37.04 -14.14
N VAL A 136 5.61 37.38 -12.86
CA VAL A 136 5.78 36.39 -11.78
C VAL A 136 4.50 35.55 -11.60
N ALA A 137 3.33 36.18 -11.63
CA ALA A 137 2.05 35.48 -11.52
C ALA A 137 1.84 34.51 -12.68
N LEU A 138 2.19 34.92 -13.91
CA LEU A 138 2.06 34.09 -15.11
C LEU A 138 3.03 32.91 -15.07
N ALA A 139 4.26 33.13 -14.60
CA ALA A 139 5.25 32.08 -14.38
C ALA A 139 4.80 31.08 -13.30
N ALA A 140 4.24 31.57 -12.18
CA ALA A 140 3.70 30.71 -11.14
C ALA A 140 2.50 29.89 -11.62
N ALA A 141 1.60 30.48 -12.41
CA ALA A 141 0.47 29.77 -13.01
C ALA A 141 0.92 28.71 -14.03
N THR A 142 1.93 29.01 -14.86
CA THR A 142 2.48 28.03 -15.80
C THR A 142 3.18 26.88 -15.07
N LEU A 143 3.97 27.17 -14.03
CA LEU A 143 4.57 26.13 -13.18
C LEU A 143 3.49 25.28 -12.49
N GLY A 144 2.44 25.91 -11.96
CA GLY A 144 1.30 25.20 -11.36
C GLY A 144 0.61 24.26 -12.34
N PHE A 145 0.37 24.73 -13.57
CA PHE A 145 -0.20 23.92 -14.65
C PHE A 145 0.72 22.76 -15.05
N GLN A 146 2.03 23.00 -15.19
CA GLN A 146 3.02 21.96 -15.49
C GLN A 146 3.09 20.88 -14.40
N ILE A 147 3.09 21.28 -13.11
CA ILE A 147 3.08 20.36 -11.97
C ILE A 147 1.79 19.54 -11.96
N TRP A 148 0.64 20.18 -12.19
CA TRP A 148 -0.65 19.49 -12.27
C TRP A 148 -0.68 18.48 -13.42
N GLN A 149 -0.24 18.90 -14.62
CA GLN A 149 -0.18 18.03 -15.80
C GLN A 149 0.77 16.85 -15.58
N GLN A 150 1.92 17.07 -14.93
CA GLN A 150 2.87 16.01 -14.62
C GLN A 150 2.28 15.00 -13.64
N ARG A 151 1.64 15.45 -12.56
CA ARG A 151 1.00 14.55 -11.57
C ARG A 151 -0.11 13.71 -12.20
N SER A 152 -0.99 14.33 -12.97
CA SER A 152 -2.09 13.62 -13.64
C SER A 152 -1.57 12.58 -14.65
N ASN A 153 -0.53 12.92 -15.42
CA ASN A 153 0.09 11.97 -16.34
C ASN A 153 0.79 10.81 -15.61
N THR A 154 1.42 11.06 -14.45
CA THR A 154 2.04 9.98 -13.68
C THR A 154 1.02 9.00 -13.11
N GLU A 155 -0.13 9.49 -12.62
CA GLU A 155 -1.20 8.63 -12.09
C GLU A 155 -1.80 7.73 -13.18
N LEU A 156 -2.15 8.32 -14.34
CA LEU A 156 -2.65 7.58 -15.50
C LEU A 156 -1.67 6.51 -16.01
N GLN A 157 -0.37 6.83 -16.02
CA GLN A 157 0.66 5.86 -16.40
C GLN A 157 0.75 4.71 -15.41
N THR A 158 0.66 4.96 -14.10
CA THR A 158 0.71 3.89 -13.10
C THR A 158 -0.50 2.95 -13.17
N ASP A 159 -1.69 3.48 -13.43
CA ASP A 159 -2.89 2.64 -13.55
C ASP A 159 -2.88 1.84 -14.86
N THR A 160 -2.43 2.45 -15.96
CA THR A 160 -2.27 1.73 -17.24
C THR A 160 -1.23 0.62 -17.13
N GLN A 161 -0.12 0.86 -16.44
CA GLN A 161 0.90 -0.16 -16.19
C GLN A 161 0.38 -1.32 -15.36
N LYS A 162 -0.40 -1.05 -14.29
CA LYS A 162 -1.03 -2.11 -13.48
C LYS A 162 -1.98 -2.97 -14.32
N LEU A 163 -2.86 -2.34 -15.10
CA LEU A 163 -3.77 -3.06 -15.99
C LEU A 163 -3.03 -3.89 -17.04
N GLN A 164 -1.88 -3.41 -17.54
CA GLN A 164 -1.04 -4.17 -18.46
C GLN A 164 -0.37 -5.36 -17.79
N ILE A 165 0.10 -5.22 -16.55
CA ILE A 165 0.67 -6.33 -15.77
C ILE A 165 -0.40 -7.38 -15.53
N ASP A 166 -1.58 -6.99 -15.05
CA ASP A 166 -2.70 -7.90 -14.78
C ASP A 166 -3.16 -8.61 -16.08
N ALA A 167 -3.28 -7.87 -17.19
CA ALA A 167 -3.66 -8.45 -18.48
C ALA A 167 -2.58 -9.38 -19.06
N ASN A 168 -1.29 -9.08 -18.83
CA ASN A 168 -0.19 -9.94 -19.23
C ASN A 168 -0.18 -11.24 -18.42
N GLU A 169 -0.38 -11.16 -17.10
CA GLU A 169 -0.51 -12.31 -16.21
C GLU A 169 -1.69 -13.20 -16.61
N ASP A 170 -2.86 -12.60 -16.90
CA ASP A 170 -4.02 -13.32 -17.42
C ASP A 170 -3.73 -14.03 -18.75
N SER A 171 -2.89 -13.42 -19.62
CA SER A 171 -2.48 -14.06 -20.86
C SER A 171 -1.58 -15.27 -20.61
N GLN A 172 -0.59 -15.12 -19.73
CA GLN A 172 0.30 -16.21 -19.34
C GLN A 172 -0.49 -17.34 -18.71
N TRP A 173 -1.43 -17.04 -17.82
CA TRP A 173 -2.32 -18.02 -17.20
C TRP A 173 -3.11 -18.81 -18.24
N ARG A 174 -3.76 -18.11 -19.19
CA ARG A 174 -4.51 -18.77 -20.27
C ARG A 174 -3.63 -19.68 -21.11
N ASP A 175 -2.41 -19.27 -21.40
CA ASP A 175 -1.51 -20.06 -22.25
C ASP A 175 -0.99 -21.29 -21.50
N THR A 176 -0.60 -21.17 -20.23
CA THR A 176 -0.25 -22.29 -19.35
C THR A 176 -1.42 -23.27 -19.19
N VAL A 177 -2.66 -22.78 -19.05
CA VAL A 177 -3.82 -23.67 -18.96
C VAL A 177 -4.07 -24.42 -20.27
N LYS A 178 -3.77 -23.84 -21.43
CA LYS A 178 -3.87 -24.56 -22.72
C LYS A 178 -2.81 -25.65 -22.85
N THR A 179 -1.59 -25.43 -22.36
CA THR A 179 -0.49 -26.42 -22.47
C THR A 179 -0.77 -27.67 -21.64
N LEU A 180 -1.58 -27.58 -20.58
CA LEU A 180 -2.00 -28.73 -19.75
C LEU A 180 -2.63 -29.86 -20.55
N ASN A 181 -3.38 -29.55 -21.61
CA ASN A 181 -4.10 -30.55 -22.41
C ASN A 181 -3.19 -31.27 -23.41
N SER A 182 -1.92 -30.88 -23.50
CA SER A 182 -0.97 -31.53 -24.39
C SER A 182 -0.38 -32.79 -23.72
N PRO A 183 -0.23 -33.92 -24.44
CA PRO A 183 0.41 -35.11 -23.88
C PRO A 183 1.87 -34.82 -23.48
N GLY A 184 2.29 -35.28 -22.30
CA GLY A 184 3.68 -35.18 -21.84
C GLY A 184 4.10 -33.83 -21.25
N THR A 185 3.19 -32.86 -21.10
CA THR A 185 3.51 -31.54 -20.52
C THR A 185 3.33 -31.46 -19.01
N THR A 186 2.92 -32.53 -18.32
CA THR A 186 2.64 -32.56 -16.87
C THR A 186 3.71 -31.85 -16.03
N LEU A 187 4.98 -32.18 -16.27
CA LEU A 187 6.11 -31.59 -15.56
C LEU A 187 6.23 -30.08 -15.81
N VAL A 188 6.23 -29.69 -17.08
CA VAL A 188 6.33 -28.30 -17.51
C VAL A 188 5.17 -27.48 -16.94
N SER A 189 3.95 -27.99 -17.04
CA SER A 189 2.77 -27.32 -16.51
C SER A 189 2.81 -27.22 -14.98
N ALA A 190 3.31 -28.23 -14.25
CA ALA A 190 3.46 -28.13 -12.80
C ALA A 190 4.43 -27.01 -12.38
N PHE A 191 5.54 -26.84 -13.11
CA PHE A 191 6.47 -25.72 -12.90
C PHE A 191 5.89 -24.37 -13.31
N GLU A 192 5.19 -24.29 -14.44
CA GLU A 192 4.54 -23.05 -14.88
C GLU A 192 3.49 -22.57 -13.87
N MET A 193 2.75 -23.49 -13.23
CA MET A 193 1.83 -23.16 -12.14
C MET A 193 2.54 -22.45 -10.97
N GLY A 194 3.81 -22.77 -10.71
CA GLY A 194 4.62 -22.14 -9.66
C GLY A 194 4.68 -20.62 -9.77
N SER A 195 4.74 -20.08 -11.00
CA SER A 195 4.75 -18.63 -11.24
C SER A 195 3.45 -17.93 -10.80
N PHE A 196 2.35 -18.68 -10.72
CA PHE A 196 1.03 -18.17 -10.31
C PHE A 196 0.73 -18.41 -8.84
N PHE A 197 1.57 -19.12 -8.08
CA PHE A 197 1.30 -19.37 -6.65
C PHE A 197 1.20 -18.08 -5.83
N TYR A 198 1.84 -17.00 -6.28
CA TYR A 198 1.81 -15.68 -5.64
C TYR A 198 0.82 -14.71 -6.31
N SER A 199 0.09 -15.18 -7.33
CA SER A 199 -0.88 -14.39 -8.07
C SER A 199 -2.04 -13.93 -7.18
N LYS A 200 -2.46 -12.67 -7.34
CA LYS A 200 -3.66 -12.14 -6.69
C LYS A 200 -4.95 -12.81 -7.20
N HIS A 201 -4.95 -13.27 -8.44
CA HIS A 201 -6.17 -13.72 -9.13
C HIS A 201 -6.21 -15.23 -9.40
N HIS A 202 -5.03 -15.86 -9.55
CA HIS A 202 -4.90 -17.24 -10.02
C HIS A 202 -4.24 -18.18 -9.01
N SER A 203 -3.79 -17.70 -7.84
CA SER A 203 -3.04 -18.51 -6.87
C SER A 203 -3.79 -19.76 -6.43
N MET A 204 -5.07 -19.61 -6.11
CA MET A 204 -5.94 -20.70 -5.68
C MET A 204 -6.08 -21.78 -6.76
N GLN A 205 -6.38 -21.36 -7.99
CA GLN A 205 -6.54 -22.24 -9.14
C GLN A 205 -5.23 -22.91 -9.50
N ALA A 206 -4.12 -22.17 -9.49
CA ALA A 206 -2.77 -22.68 -9.77
C ALA A 206 -2.38 -23.78 -8.78
N ARG A 207 -2.60 -23.55 -7.47
CA ARG A 207 -2.32 -24.53 -6.43
C ARG A 207 -3.24 -25.75 -6.51
N ASN A 208 -4.52 -25.56 -6.84
CA ASN A 208 -5.44 -26.67 -7.07
C ASN A 208 -4.95 -27.56 -8.23
N ILE A 209 -4.55 -26.95 -9.35
CA ILE A 209 -4.02 -27.70 -10.49
C ILE A 209 -2.69 -28.37 -10.13
N ALA A 210 -1.75 -27.65 -9.50
CA ALA A 210 -0.48 -28.22 -9.06
C ALA A 210 -0.68 -29.43 -8.12
N ALA A 211 -1.58 -29.33 -7.14
CA ALA A 211 -1.91 -30.43 -6.23
C ALA A 211 -2.44 -31.68 -6.94
N THR A 212 -3.12 -31.52 -8.09
CA THR A 212 -3.56 -32.66 -8.92
C THR A 212 -2.47 -33.21 -9.84
N LEU A 213 -1.51 -32.38 -10.26
CA LEU A 213 -0.42 -32.78 -11.15
C LEU A 213 0.74 -33.41 -10.40
N LEU A 214 1.07 -32.91 -9.21
CA LEU A 214 2.20 -33.33 -8.38
C LEU A 214 2.25 -34.87 -8.19
N PRO A 215 1.16 -35.56 -7.79
CA PRO A 215 1.16 -37.02 -7.64
C PRO A 215 1.41 -37.79 -8.95
N THR A 216 1.38 -37.11 -10.10
CA THR A 216 1.61 -37.71 -11.42
C THR A 216 3.02 -37.47 -11.96
N LEU A 217 3.88 -36.77 -11.22
CA LEU A 217 5.25 -36.51 -11.60
C LEU A 217 6.14 -37.72 -11.27
N ASP A 218 6.95 -38.17 -12.23
CA ASP A 218 7.93 -39.24 -12.01
C ASP A 218 9.29 -38.73 -11.50
N ASN A 219 9.48 -37.40 -11.39
CA ASN A 219 10.75 -36.77 -11.05
C ASN A 219 10.76 -36.26 -9.59
N PRO A 220 11.68 -36.73 -8.74
CA PRO A 220 11.79 -36.32 -7.34
C PRO A 220 12.08 -34.84 -7.12
N ASP A 221 13.14 -34.35 -7.75
CA ASP A 221 13.58 -32.97 -7.57
C ASP A 221 12.47 -31.99 -7.99
N ALA A 222 11.74 -32.33 -9.06
CA ALA A 222 10.63 -31.51 -9.52
C ALA A 222 9.40 -31.56 -8.61
N PHE A 223 9.07 -32.73 -8.07
CA PHE A 223 8.01 -32.85 -7.09
C PHE A 223 8.32 -32.00 -5.86
N ASP A 224 9.51 -32.14 -5.30
CA ASP A 224 9.94 -31.41 -4.12
C ASP A 224 9.96 -29.91 -4.38
N THR A 225 10.56 -29.47 -5.49
CA THR A 225 10.61 -28.04 -5.85
C THR A 225 9.21 -27.43 -5.89
N VAL A 226 8.28 -28.03 -6.63
CA VAL A 226 6.92 -27.50 -6.75
C VAL A 226 6.14 -27.60 -5.43
N LEU A 227 6.34 -28.68 -4.66
CA LEU A 227 5.71 -28.87 -3.35
C LEU A 227 6.15 -27.78 -2.36
N PHE A 228 7.46 -27.52 -2.24
CA PHE A 228 8.00 -26.54 -1.32
C PHE A 228 7.76 -25.09 -1.79
N ASP A 229 7.79 -24.81 -3.10
CA ASP A 229 7.37 -23.51 -3.65
C ASP A 229 5.91 -23.19 -3.30
N MET A 230 5.05 -24.21 -3.24
CA MET A 230 3.65 -24.04 -2.81
C MET A 230 3.54 -23.70 -1.31
N LEU A 231 4.49 -24.14 -0.49
CA LEU A 231 4.52 -23.86 0.95
C LEU A 231 5.01 -22.46 1.28
N ASP A 232 5.91 -21.88 0.49
CA ASP A 232 6.57 -20.60 0.79
C ASP A 232 5.61 -19.41 0.96
N TYR A 233 4.39 -19.52 0.46
CA TYR A 233 3.34 -18.53 0.74
C TYR A 233 2.71 -18.72 2.12
N ASP A 234 2.71 -17.71 2.98
CA ASP A 234 2.10 -17.78 4.33
C ASP A 234 0.56 -17.73 4.30
N ASP A 235 -0.08 -18.78 3.79
CA ASP A 235 -1.53 -18.96 3.86
C ASP A 235 -1.88 -20.29 4.53
N ALA A 236 -2.77 -20.21 5.52
CA ALA A 236 -3.36 -21.37 6.17
C ALA A 236 -4.06 -22.31 5.16
N SER A 237 -4.44 -21.82 3.97
CA SER A 237 -4.99 -22.63 2.88
C SER A 237 -4.00 -23.66 2.33
N ASN A 238 -2.68 -23.51 2.51
CA ASN A 238 -1.68 -24.49 2.05
C ASN A 238 -1.90 -25.87 2.62
N GLY A 239 -2.35 -25.94 3.89
CA GLY A 239 -2.59 -27.20 4.56
C GLY A 239 -3.51 -28.12 3.75
N ARG A 240 -4.60 -27.58 3.17
CA ARG A 240 -5.56 -28.42 2.43
C ARG A 240 -4.99 -29.00 1.14
N HIS A 241 -4.09 -28.27 0.45
CA HIS A 241 -3.45 -28.74 -0.78
C HIS A 241 -2.45 -29.84 -0.47
N ILE A 242 -1.62 -29.66 0.57
CA ILE A 242 -0.65 -30.66 1.00
C ILE A 242 -1.36 -31.92 1.52
N ILE A 243 -2.45 -31.76 2.27
CA ILE A 243 -3.31 -32.87 2.71
C ILE A 243 -3.90 -33.60 1.49
N ALA A 244 -4.37 -32.87 0.47
CA ALA A 244 -4.90 -33.46 -0.76
C ALA A 244 -3.83 -34.23 -1.55
N ILE A 245 -2.60 -33.70 -1.63
CA ILE A 245 -1.46 -34.39 -2.24
C ILE A 245 -1.14 -35.66 -1.46
N SER A 246 -0.98 -35.58 -0.12
CA SER A 246 -0.73 -36.72 0.77
C SER A 246 -1.72 -37.84 0.52
N ARG A 247 -3.02 -37.51 0.53
CA ARG A 247 -4.12 -38.43 0.27
C ARG A 247 -4.04 -39.08 -1.11
N THR A 248 -3.69 -38.32 -2.13
CA THR A 248 -3.60 -38.83 -3.51
C THR A 248 -2.42 -39.77 -3.69
N VAL A 249 -1.26 -39.36 -3.19
CA VAL A 249 -0.02 -40.15 -3.18
C VAL A 249 -0.25 -41.44 -2.40
N PHE A 250 -0.81 -41.35 -1.19
CA PHE A 250 -1.11 -42.52 -0.36
C PHE A 250 -2.08 -43.49 -1.04
N ASN A 251 -3.17 -43.01 -1.64
CA ASN A 251 -4.13 -43.88 -2.33
C ASN A 251 -3.51 -44.67 -3.49
N SER A 252 -2.48 -44.13 -4.12
CA SER A 252 -1.74 -44.83 -5.17
C SER A 252 -0.72 -45.84 -4.63
N GLN A 253 -0.32 -45.71 -3.36
CA GLN A 253 0.69 -46.52 -2.68
C GLN A 253 0.11 -47.44 -1.58
N LEU A 254 -1.21 -47.62 -1.52
CA LEU A 254 -1.87 -48.46 -0.52
C LEU A 254 -1.26 -49.88 -0.43
N ASP A 255 -0.85 -50.44 -1.57
CA ASP A 255 -0.24 -51.77 -1.63
C ASP A 255 1.17 -51.80 -1.00
N LEU A 256 1.91 -50.69 -1.05
CA LEU A 256 3.27 -50.57 -0.47
C LEU A 256 3.24 -50.67 1.06
N TYR A 257 2.26 -50.03 1.70
CA TYR A 257 2.08 -50.11 3.15
C TYR A 257 1.39 -51.40 3.61
N GLY A 258 1.10 -52.32 2.68
CA GLY A 258 0.41 -53.56 3.00
C GLY A 258 -0.99 -53.35 3.58
N ILE A 259 -1.63 -52.19 3.32
CA ILE A 259 -2.98 -51.83 3.79
C ILE A 259 -4.05 -52.55 2.96
N ASN A 260 -3.82 -53.85 2.74
CA ASN A 260 -4.80 -54.83 2.29
C ASN A 260 -5.15 -55.80 3.45
N VAL A 261 -4.85 -55.40 4.69
CA VAL A 261 -4.98 -56.19 5.92
C VAL A 261 -6.43 -56.39 6.38
N GLY A 262 -7.26 -56.98 5.52
CA GLY A 262 -8.61 -57.43 5.88
C GLY A 262 -9.63 -56.33 6.13
N MET A 263 -9.29 -55.06 5.84
CA MET A 263 -10.29 -53.99 5.78
C MET A 263 -11.31 -54.33 4.69
N LYS A 264 -12.61 -54.22 5.01
CA LYS A 264 -13.68 -54.56 4.05
C LYS A 264 -13.58 -53.76 2.74
N GLN A 265 -13.03 -52.55 2.80
CA GLN A 265 -12.74 -51.68 1.64
C GLN A 265 -11.56 -50.74 1.97
N PRO A 266 -10.58 -50.54 1.05
CA PRO A 266 -9.58 -49.49 1.19
C PRO A 266 -10.25 -48.11 1.16
N LEU A 267 -9.75 -47.17 1.96
CA LEU A 267 -10.25 -45.78 2.01
C LEU A 267 -9.80 -45.00 0.75
N ARG A 268 -10.31 -45.38 -0.43
CA ARG A 268 -10.03 -44.67 -1.69
C ARG A 268 -10.72 -43.32 -1.66
N LEU A 269 -9.96 -42.23 -1.58
CA LEU A 269 -10.50 -40.91 -1.89
C LEU A 269 -10.66 -40.84 -3.39
N ASP A 270 -11.91 -40.74 -3.85
CA ASP A 270 -12.22 -40.55 -5.25
C ASP A 270 -12.00 -39.07 -5.66
N PHE A 271 -11.85 -38.84 -6.96
CA PHE A 271 -11.67 -37.50 -7.51
C PHE A 271 -12.79 -36.51 -7.09
N PRO A 272 -14.08 -36.92 -7.00
CA PRO A 272 -15.14 -36.10 -6.41
C PRO A 272 -14.87 -35.64 -4.96
N THR A 273 -14.32 -36.49 -4.10
CA THR A 273 -13.97 -36.12 -2.73
C THR A 273 -12.78 -35.16 -2.69
N LEU A 274 -11.77 -35.38 -3.54
CA LEU A 274 -10.65 -34.46 -3.76
C LEU A 274 -11.13 -33.06 -4.19
N LYS A 275 -12.09 -33.00 -5.11
CA LYS A 275 -12.72 -31.75 -5.55
C LYS A 275 -13.42 -31.01 -4.40
N LYS A 276 -14.15 -31.74 -3.56
CA LYS A 276 -14.79 -31.16 -2.37
C LYS A 276 -13.78 -30.59 -1.36
N ILE A 277 -12.59 -31.20 -1.24
CA ILE A 277 -11.50 -30.75 -0.36
C ILE A 277 -10.79 -29.50 -0.92
N LEU A 278 -10.58 -29.46 -2.23
CA LEU A 278 -9.92 -28.34 -2.93
C LEU A 278 -10.84 -27.11 -3.11
N GLY A 279 -12.16 -27.27 -2.92
CA GLY A 279 -13.17 -26.22 -3.03
C GLY A 279 -13.85 -26.16 -4.40
N ASP A 280 -14.91 -25.34 -4.51
CA ASP A 280 -15.73 -25.18 -5.73
C ASP A 280 -15.06 -24.37 -6.85
N ASP A 281 -13.80 -23.95 -6.67
CA ASP A 281 -12.99 -23.36 -7.73
C ASP A 281 -12.58 -24.48 -8.72
N GLU A 282 -13.58 -24.93 -9.50
CA GLU A 282 -13.41 -25.93 -10.53
C GLU A 282 -12.30 -25.49 -11.49
N PRO A 283 -11.30 -26.35 -11.76
CA PRO A 283 -10.47 -26.13 -12.92
C PRO A 283 -11.41 -26.00 -14.14
N PRO A 284 -11.15 -25.08 -15.08
CA PRO A 284 -12.05 -24.87 -16.22
C PRO A 284 -12.42 -26.22 -16.86
N ASN A 285 -13.70 -26.39 -17.24
CA ASN A 285 -14.35 -27.62 -17.74
C ASN A 285 -13.52 -28.47 -18.75
N PHE A 286 -12.46 -27.92 -19.34
CA PHE A 286 -11.51 -28.59 -20.20
C PHE A 286 -10.53 -29.55 -19.48
N ILE A 287 -10.36 -29.48 -18.16
CA ILE A 287 -9.36 -30.29 -17.41
C ILE A 287 -9.93 -31.66 -16.96
N SER A 288 -11.26 -31.79 -16.85
CA SER A 288 -11.88 -32.94 -16.16
C SER A 288 -11.87 -34.26 -16.94
N GLN A 289 -11.68 -34.26 -18.25
CA GLN A 289 -11.78 -35.49 -19.06
C GLN A 289 -10.45 -36.25 -19.22
N ASP A 290 -9.30 -35.59 -19.07
CA ASP A 290 -7.99 -36.19 -19.37
C ASP A 290 -7.05 -36.41 -18.17
N VAL A 291 -7.29 -35.81 -17.01
CA VAL A 291 -6.50 -36.16 -15.81
C VAL A 291 -6.80 -37.59 -15.36
N ALA A 292 -8.04 -38.06 -15.55
CA ALA A 292 -8.45 -39.43 -15.23
C ALA A 292 -7.91 -40.49 -16.22
N SER A 293 -7.55 -40.10 -17.45
CA SER A 293 -7.05 -40.99 -18.51
C SER A 293 -5.52 -41.14 -18.49
N ARG A 294 -4.80 -40.24 -17.80
CA ARG A 294 -3.36 -40.36 -17.57
C ARG A 294 -3.09 -41.63 -16.76
N LYS A 295 -2.24 -42.51 -17.31
CA LYS A 295 -1.63 -43.59 -16.53
C LYS A 295 -1.09 -42.95 -15.26
N ARG A 296 -1.61 -43.37 -14.10
CA ARG A 296 -1.03 -43.00 -12.81
C ARG A 296 0.45 -43.36 -12.90
N ALA A 297 1.30 -42.34 -12.94
CA ALA A 297 2.74 -42.47 -12.77
C ALA A 297 3.01 -43.38 -11.56
N SER A 298 4.06 -44.18 -11.63
CA SER A 298 4.41 -45.04 -10.50
C SER A 298 4.86 -44.13 -9.37
N VAL A 299 3.95 -43.84 -8.45
CA VAL A 299 4.20 -42.95 -7.33
C VAL A 299 5.36 -43.54 -6.54
N ALA A 300 6.44 -42.78 -6.44
CA ALA A 300 7.69 -43.27 -5.90
C ALA A 300 7.66 -43.23 -4.35
N PRO A 301 8.26 -44.22 -3.66
CA PRO A 301 8.13 -44.35 -2.20
C PRO A 301 8.55 -43.11 -1.40
N TRP A 302 9.44 -42.27 -1.92
CA TRP A 302 9.94 -41.06 -1.24
C TRP A 302 8.94 -39.89 -1.21
N MET A 303 7.86 -39.91 -2.01
CA MET A 303 6.92 -38.78 -2.07
C MET A 303 6.18 -38.53 -0.76
N LEU A 304 5.87 -39.60 -0.01
CA LEU A 304 5.20 -39.46 1.28
C LEU A 304 6.11 -38.87 2.35
N ASP A 305 7.41 -39.09 2.25
CA ASP A 305 8.44 -38.46 3.08
C ASP A 305 8.49 -36.95 2.83
N SER A 306 8.58 -36.53 1.56
CA SER A 306 8.55 -35.11 1.18
C SER A 306 7.26 -34.42 1.63
N VAL A 307 6.10 -35.08 1.48
CA VAL A 307 4.82 -34.54 1.95
C VAL A 307 4.75 -34.48 3.48
N SER A 308 5.31 -35.46 4.19
CA SER A 308 5.40 -35.44 5.64
C SER A 308 6.30 -34.32 6.13
N ALA A 309 7.43 -34.08 5.46
CA ALA A 309 8.33 -32.95 5.73
C ALA A 309 7.65 -31.60 5.47
N ALA A 310 6.85 -31.49 4.40
CA ALA A 310 6.05 -30.30 4.11
C ALA A 310 5.02 -30.00 5.21
N LEU A 311 4.31 -31.02 5.70
CA LEU A 311 3.36 -30.87 6.82
C LEU A 311 4.09 -30.51 8.12
N LEU A 312 5.25 -31.10 8.35
CA LEU A 312 6.09 -30.80 9.51
C LEU A 312 6.53 -29.34 9.52
N ASP A 313 7.05 -28.83 8.40
CA ASP A 313 7.45 -27.43 8.26
C ASP A 313 6.25 -26.49 8.47
N LEU A 314 5.11 -26.83 7.87
CA LEU A 314 3.87 -26.07 8.01
C LEU A 314 3.40 -25.98 9.48
N TRP A 315 3.38 -27.11 10.20
CA TRP A 315 2.84 -27.14 11.56
C TRP A 315 3.82 -26.64 12.62
N LEU A 316 5.12 -26.92 12.47
CA LEU A 316 6.12 -26.54 13.47
C LEU A 316 6.80 -25.21 13.15
N THR A 317 7.35 -25.05 11.94
CA THR A 317 8.09 -23.85 11.56
C THR A 317 7.13 -22.68 11.34
N LYS A 318 6.08 -22.90 10.53
CA LYS A 318 5.08 -21.86 10.21
C LYS A 318 3.96 -21.76 11.23
N LYS A 319 3.95 -22.62 12.25
CA LYS A 319 2.99 -22.63 13.37
C LYS A 319 1.53 -22.72 12.94
N ALA A 320 1.26 -23.34 11.79
CA ALA A 320 -0.12 -23.62 11.39
C ALA A 320 -0.70 -24.73 12.28
N THR A 321 -1.98 -24.62 12.60
CA THR A 321 -2.68 -25.69 13.34
C THR A 321 -3.01 -26.85 12.41
N PRO A 322 -2.83 -28.11 12.82
CA PRO A 322 -3.33 -29.26 12.07
C PRO A 322 -4.84 -29.11 11.77
N GLY A 323 -5.26 -29.45 10.55
CA GLY A 323 -6.65 -29.33 10.13
C GLY A 323 -7.56 -30.32 10.86
N LYS A 324 -8.86 -30.02 10.98
CA LYS A 324 -9.82 -30.92 11.67
C LYS A 324 -10.07 -32.26 10.97
N ASP A 325 -9.83 -32.31 9.66
CA ASP A 325 -9.95 -33.52 8.84
C ASP A 325 -8.58 -33.88 8.26
N LEU A 326 -7.95 -34.90 8.86
CA LEU A 326 -6.70 -35.51 8.42
C LEU A 326 -6.90 -37.01 8.10
N GLY A 327 -8.14 -37.43 7.81
CA GLY A 327 -8.43 -38.80 7.40
C GLY A 327 -7.57 -39.21 6.20
N GLY A 328 -7.00 -40.41 6.22
CA GLY A 328 -6.15 -40.93 5.15
C GLY A 328 -4.78 -40.25 5.00
N ILE A 329 -4.41 -39.32 5.88
CA ILE A 329 -3.06 -38.70 5.85
C ILE A 329 -2.00 -39.77 6.12
N VAL A 330 -0.82 -39.65 5.51
CA VAL A 330 0.38 -40.40 5.94
C VAL A 330 1.36 -39.42 6.55
N LEU A 331 1.86 -39.76 7.73
CA LEU A 331 2.97 -39.09 8.37
C LEU A 331 4.09 -40.11 8.55
N GLU A 332 5.20 -39.93 7.85
CA GLU A 332 6.36 -40.81 7.95
C GLU A 332 7.66 -40.07 8.24
N ASN A 333 8.58 -40.75 8.93
CA ASN A 333 9.94 -40.28 9.27
C ASN A 333 10.03 -38.89 9.94
N GLY A 334 8.91 -38.35 10.41
CA GLY A 334 8.84 -36.99 10.96
C GLY A 334 8.84 -36.92 12.48
N ASN A 335 9.18 -35.74 13.01
CA ASN A 335 9.13 -35.42 14.43
C ASN A 335 7.94 -34.53 14.78
N PHE A 336 6.81 -35.15 15.08
CA PHE A 336 5.54 -34.50 15.43
C PHE A 336 5.35 -34.40 16.96
N ASN A 337 6.44 -34.36 17.72
CA ASN A 337 6.40 -34.34 19.18
C ASN A 337 5.69 -33.08 19.71
N GLY A 338 4.85 -33.26 20.73
CA GLY A 338 4.13 -32.18 21.40
C GLY A 338 3.04 -31.50 20.58
N LEU A 339 2.78 -31.93 19.35
CA LEU A 339 1.68 -31.38 18.55
C LEU A 339 0.32 -31.73 19.16
N ASP A 340 -0.61 -30.80 19.02
CA ASP A 340 -2.00 -31.00 19.43
C ASP A 340 -2.82 -31.54 18.24
N PHE A 341 -3.14 -32.83 18.30
CA PHE A 341 -4.06 -33.47 17.37
C PHE A 341 -5.47 -33.61 17.96
N SER A 342 -5.77 -32.96 19.09
CA SER A 342 -7.05 -33.19 19.75
C SER A 342 -8.26 -32.84 18.88
N HIS A 343 -9.28 -33.70 18.94
CA HIS A 343 -10.52 -33.58 18.17
C HIS A 343 -10.36 -33.59 16.64
N ILE A 344 -9.25 -34.16 16.13
CA ILE A 344 -9.00 -34.33 14.70
C ILE A 344 -9.47 -35.71 14.22
N ASP A 345 -10.09 -35.75 13.04
CA ASP A 345 -10.38 -36.99 12.34
C ASP A 345 -9.08 -37.54 11.71
N LEU A 346 -8.59 -38.68 12.21
CA LEU A 346 -7.40 -39.39 11.73
C LEU A 346 -7.76 -40.77 11.16
N LYS A 347 -8.99 -40.96 10.68
CA LYS A 347 -9.45 -42.25 10.13
C LYS A 347 -8.62 -42.70 8.94
N GLY A 348 -8.27 -43.97 8.87
CA GLY A 348 -7.44 -44.53 7.79
C GLY A 348 -6.05 -43.88 7.75
N GLY A 349 -5.27 -44.13 6.70
CA GLY A 349 -3.91 -43.58 6.58
C GLY A 349 -2.88 -44.31 7.44
N ALA A 350 -1.69 -43.73 7.54
CA ALA A 350 -0.56 -44.37 8.25
C ALA A 350 0.30 -43.37 9.06
N PHE A 351 0.76 -43.82 10.22
CA PHE A 351 1.92 -43.27 10.90
C PHE A 351 3.04 -44.30 10.80
N TYR A 352 4.14 -43.94 10.12
CA TYR A 352 5.22 -44.88 9.85
C TYR A 352 6.57 -44.31 10.26
N ASN A 353 7.29 -44.96 11.18
CA ASN A 353 8.62 -44.51 11.61
C ASN A 353 8.67 -43.03 12.06
N ALA A 354 7.56 -42.54 12.64
CA ALA A 354 7.40 -41.15 13.05
C ALA A 354 7.33 -41.03 14.59
N THR A 355 7.66 -39.85 15.12
CA THR A 355 7.64 -39.60 16.57
C THR A 355 6.54 -38.62 16.95
N PHE A 356 5.77 -38.95 17.97
CA PHE A 356 4.61 -38.23 18.53
C PHE A 356 4.74 -38.11 20.05
N THR A 357 5.97 -38.00 20.54
CA THR A 357 6.27 -37.92 21.96
C THR A 357 5.55 -36.72 22.58
N GLY A 358 4.75 -36.93 23.61
CA GLY A 358 4.00 -35.85 24.25
C GLY A 358 2.86 -35.24 23.42
N ALA A 359 2.52 -35.81 22.25
CA ALA A 359 1.42 -35.32 21.42
C ALA A 359 0.05 -35.55 22.10
N ASN A 360 -0.93 -34.70 21.80
CA ASN A 360 -2.28 -34.82 22.33
C ASN A 360 -3.23 -35.44 21.30
N PHE A 361 -3.79 -36.62 21.59
CA PHE A 361 -4.76 -37.31 20.74
C PHE A 361 -6.14 -37.42 21.42
N ALA A 362 -6.44 -36.57 22.41
CA ALA A 362 -7.76 -36.55 23.02
C ALA A 362 -8.84 -36.20 21.97
N GLY A 363 -9.91 -36.98 21.89
CA GLY A 363 -11.00 -36.75 20.95
C GLY A 363 -10.74 -37.20 19.52
N THR A 364 -9.62 -37.87 19.22
CA THR A 364 -9.31 -38.30 17.84
C THR A 364 -9.94 -39.63 17.46
N ASP A 365 -10.19 -39.80 16.17
CA ASP A 365 -10.65 -41.05 15.60
C ASP A 365 -9.51 -41.76 14.84
N PHE A 366 -9.09 -42.92 15.34
CA PHE A 366 -8.06 -43.79 14.76
C PHE A 366 -8.64 -44.98 13.99
N THR A 367 -9.92 -44.98 13.64
CA THR A 367 -10.56 -46.08 12.89
C THR A 367 -9.73 -46.40 11.65
N ARG A 368 -9.34 -47.68 11.48
CA ARG A 368 -8.53 -48.16 10.34
C ARG A 368 -7.15 -47.51 10.18
N ARG A 369 -6.62 -46.83 11.20
CA ARG A 369 -5.27 -46.24 11.16
C ARG A 369 -4.22 -47.33 11.27
N LEU A 370 -3.20 -47.28 10.41
CA LEU A 370 -1.96 -48.04 10.61
C LEU A 370 -0.97 -47.19 11.40
N ILE A 371 -0.47 -47.70 12.51
CA ILE A 371 0.54 -47.05 13.34
C ILE A 371 1.67 -48.06 13.49
N SER A 372 2.76 -47.85 12.76
CA SER A 372 3.86 -48.80 12.66
C SER A 372 5.20 -48.10 12.89
N HIS A 373 6.05 -48.68 13.75
CA HIS A 373 7.33 -48.08 14.14
C HIS A 373 7.21 -46.66 14.72
N ALA A 374 6.02 -46.27 15.19
CA ALA A 374 5.79 -44.93 15.71
C ALA A 374 6.10 -44.85 17.20
N ASN A 375 6.73 -43.75 17.61
CA ASN A 375 6.97 -43.45 19.02
C ASN A 375 5.86 -42.55 19.57
N VAL A 376 5.06 -43.06 20.50
CA VAL A 376 3.96 -42.36 21.18
C VAL A 376 4.21 -42.17 22.68
N ALA A 377 5.48 -42.22 23.11
CA ALA A 377 5.84 -42.03 24.52
C ALA A 377 5.32 -40.69 25.06
N GLY A 378 4.71 -40.69 26.24
CA GLY A 378 4.14 -39.49 26.84
C GLY A 378 2.95 -38.87 26.08
N ALA A 379 2.47 -39.49 24.99
CA ALA A 379 1.29 -38.99 24.28
C ALA A 379 0.02 -39.18 25.11
N ASP A 380 -0.95 -38.28 24.95
CA ASP A 380 -2.25 -38.37 25.60
C ASP A 380 -3.25 -39.10 24.69
N LEU A 381 -3.52 -40.37 25.01
CA LEU A 381 -4.43 -41.26 24.27
C LEU A 381 -5.74 -41.52 25.05
N SER A 382 -5.99 -40.79 26.13
CA SER A 382 -7.14 -40.99 27.02
C SER A 382 -8.49 -40.74 26.34
N GLY A 383 -8.52 -39.79 25.41
CA GLY A 383 -9.76 -39.34 24.77
C GLY A 383 -10.02 -39.92 23.38
N VAL A 384 -9.26 -40.90 22.90
CA VAL A 384 -9.48 -41.48 21.56
C VAL A 384 -10.91 -42.02 21.47
N VAL A 385 -11.70 -41.53 20.50
CA VAL A 385 -13.14 -41.79 20.42
C VAL A 385 -13.48 -43.08 19.67
N ASP A 386 -12.66 -43.47 18.70
CA ASP A 386 -12.78 -44.73 17.98
C ASP A 386 -11.39 -45.19 17.51
N PHE A 387 -11.18 -46.48 17.50
CA PHE A 387 -9.93 -47.16 17.11
C PHE A 387 -10.22 -48.51 16.45
N SER A 388 -11.46 -48.70 15.99
CA SER A 388 -11.92 -49.91 15.32
C SER A 388 -11.06 -50.22 14.10
N GLU A 389 -10.64 -51.47 13.94
CA GLU A 389 -9.77 -51.92 12.84
C GLU A 389 -8.40 -51.19 12.77
N SER A 390 -7.98 -50.46 13.81
CA SER A 390 -6.65 -49.86 13.86
C SER A 390 -5.57 -50.92 14.10
N LYS A 391 -4.34 -50.64 13.65
CA LYS A 391 -3.21 -51.53 13.82
C LYS A 391 -2.04 -50.80 14.44
N TRP A 392 -1.53 -51.36 15.53
CA TRP A 392 -0.41 -50.82 16.27
C TRP A 392 0.68 -51.88 16.25
N GLU A 393 1.75 -51.63 15.50
CA GLU A 393 2.82 -52.60 15.27
C GLU A 393 4.16 -51.95 15.59
N LEU A 394 4.96 -52.58 16.45
CA LEU A 394 6.31 -52.06 16.77
C LEU A 394 6.26 -50.62 17.29
N THR A 395 5.22 -50.30 18.06
CA THR A 395 5.03 -49.02 18.73
C THR A 395 5.36 -49.16 20.22
N ASN A 396 5.30 -48.06 20.98
CA ASN A 396 5.54 -48.05 22.42
C ASN A 396 4.37 -47.43 23.21
N TRP A 397 3.13 -47.83 22.88
CA TRP A 397 1.92 -47.29 23.52
C TRP A 397 1.91 -47.47 25.05
N TRP A 398 2.62 -48.46 25.61
CA TRP A 398 2.79 -48.64 27.05
C TRP A 398 3.60 -47.53 27.74
N ASP A 399 4.29 -46.67 26.98
CA ASP A 399 5.01 -45.50 27.47
C ASP A 399 4.19 -44.21 27.31
N ALA A 400 2.94 -44.29 26.84
CA ALA A 400 2.06 -43.14 26.72
C ALA A 400 1.83 -42.46 28.09
N LYS A 401 1.42 -41.20 28.09
CA LYS A 401 1.08 -40.48 29.33
C LYS A 401 -0.18 -41.06 29.95
N CYS A 402 -1.15 -41.42 29.11
CA CYS A 402 -2.50 -41.75 29.53
C CYS A 402 -3.21 -42.54 28.43
N LEU A 403 -3.89 -43.65 28.78
CA LEU A 403 -4.66 -44.50 27.87
C LEU A 403 -6.04 -44.78 28.49
N SER A 404 -7.12 -44.76 27.70
CA SER A 404 -8.41 -45.22 28.19
C SER A 404 -8.40 -46.74 28.43
N GLU A 405 -9.19 -47.22 29.41
CA GLU A 405 -9.32 -48.64 29.71
C GLU A 405 -9.78 -49.46 28.48
N VAL A 406 -10.69 -48.89 27.68
CA VAL A 406 -11.21 -49.54 26.47
C VAL A 406 -10.12 -49.66 25.40
N LEU A 407 -9.32 -48.61 25.19
CA LEU A 407 -8.20 -48.65 24.26
C LEU A 407 -7.11 -49.62 24.73
N LEU A 408 -6.80 -49.64 26.03
CA LEU A 408 -5.85 -50.59 26.60
C LEU A 408 -6.26 -52.03 26.30
N HIS A 409 -7.50 -52.41 26.63
CA HIS A 409 -8.00 -53.76 26.35
C HIS A 409 -7.98 -54.09 24.85
N TYR A 410 -8.25 -53.10 23.98
CA TYR A 410 -8.14 -53.29 22.54
C TYR A 410 -6.69 -53.59 22.12
N LEU A 411 -5.72 -52.78 22.57
CA LEU A 411 -4.30 -52.92 22.20
C LEU A 411 -3.72 -54.23 22.72
N GLU A 412 -4.08 -54.67 23.93
CA GLU A 412 -3.61 -55.94 24.48
C GLU A 412 -4.02 -57.17 23.65
N ASN A 413 -5.19 -57.11 23.03
CA ASN A 413 -5.75 -58.19 22.22
C ASN A 413 -5.31 -58.12 20.75
N ASN A 414 -4.95 -56.94 20.24
CA ASN A 414 -4.71 -56.73 18.81
C ASN A 414 -3.24 -56.42 18.47
N ASP A 415 -2.43 -55.95 19.42
CA ASP A 415 -0.98 -55.79 19.23
C ASP A 415 -0.22 -57.05 19.67
N ALA A 416 0.15 -57.86 18.69
CA ALA A 416 0.97 -59.06 18.90
C ALA A 416 2.45 -58.75 19.23
N THR A 417 2.90 -57.52 19.03
CA THR A 417 4.30 -57.10 19.24
C THR A 417 4.58 -56.68 20.70
N ALA A 418 3.54 -56.34 21.47
CA ALA A 418 3.69 -55.96 22.87
C ALA A 418 3.99 -57.17 23.78
N SER A 419 5.11 -57.10 24.52
CA SER A 419 5.48 -58.11 25.52
C SER A 419 4.56 -58.10 26.74
N SER A 420 4.53 -59.18 27.51
CA SER A 420 3.76 -59.24 28.78
C SER A 420 4.20 -58.17 29.78
N GLU A 421 5.50 -57.85 29.82
CA GLU A 421 6.04 -56.77 30.67
C GLU A 421 5.50 -55.41 30.23
N ASN A 422 5.44 -55.16 28.93
CA ASN A 422 4.94 -53.89 28.39
C ASN A 422 3.43 -53.72 28.63
N LYS A 423 2.65 -54.79 28.47
CA LYS A 423 1.22 -54.79 28.82
C LYS A 423 1.03 -54.49 30.31
N ALA A 424 1.83 -55.09 31.18
CA ALA A 424 1.81 -54.78 32.62
C ALA A 424 2.15 -53.32 32.94
N LYS A 425 3.13 -52.72 32.24
CA LYS A 425 3.44 -51.27 32.36
C LYS A 425 2.25 -50.41 31.94
N ALA A 426 1.56 -50.79 30.87
CA ALA A 426 0.43 -50.03 30.35
C ALA A 426 -0.75 -49.92 31.34
N HIS A 427 -0.97 -50.93 32.18
CA HIS A 427 -1.99 -50.84 33.24
C HIS A 427 -1.70 -49.72 34.26
N ALA A 428 -0.43 -49.37 34.50
CA ALA A 428 -0.06 -48.30 35.43
C ALA A 428 -0.35 -46.89 34.89
N ILE A 429 -0.49 -46.75 33.57
CA ILE A 429 -0.79 -45.49 32.88
C ILE A 429 -2.23 -45.44 32.32
N SER A 430 -3.05 -46.44 32.64
CA SER A 430 -4.46 -46.43 32.29
C SER A 430 -5.18 -45.35 33.10
N CYS A 431 -5.96 -44.53 32.41
CA CYS A 431 -6.70 -43.41 32.97
C CYS A 431 -8.21 -43.63 32.84
N HIS A 432 -8.96 -43.00 33.75
CA HIS A 432 -10.43 -43.05 33.81
C HIS A 432 -11.10 -42.15 32.80
#